data_AF-B8AI65-F1
#
_entry.id   AF-B8AI65-F1
#
_cell.length_a   1.000
_cell.length_b   1.000
_cell.length_c   1.000
_cell.angle_alpha   90.00
_cell.angle_beta   90.00
_cell.angle_gamma   90.00
#
_symmetry.space_group_name_H-M   'P 1'
#
loop_
_entity.id
_entity.type
_entity.pdbx_description
1 polymer ?
#
loop_
_entity_poly.entity_id
_entity_poly.type
_entity_poly.pdbx_seq_one_letter_code
_entity_poly.pdbx_strand_id
1 'polypeptide(L)'
;MVIVSWFKDLRKSDPAAVGTLLAFLSSLKGWMLDLLACSDPSFPTKDSPLPYAELARTYRKMRNEANNLFQSIESCALLKEYTSNLNFEADMLSVDDAINFTSKLLLPSEPDFSLDSDKIVLNNIESAKQGLLSTSGYLKCVQNNLHVTVSSLVASAVVWMAGLPSKLNPVILPLMAAVKREQEEILQDKAADALAELIFSCVGRKPGPNDKLTKNLCTLTCTDASETPQAAVINSIQVIEDQNLLSIGKRFSNHKSRGQMTSGGESKSEGFISRRGSELAFKHLCEKFGASLFEKLPKLWDCLTEFLKPVKTGDDLMKEDPSIAQLGRSCEDKEPQSLINNIQVVCGPISWAIQK
;
A
#
# COMPACT_ATOMS: atom_id res chain seq x y z
N MET A 1 -6.47 -11.81 14.48
CA MET A 1 -6.62 -13.12 13.78
C MET A 1 -7.65 -14.03 14.42
N VAL A 2 -7.64 -14.28 15.74
CA VAL A 2 -8.59 -15.18 16.43
C VAL A 2 -10.06 -14.82 16.16
N ILE A 3 -10.41 -13.53 16.27
CA ILE A 3 -11.78 -13.05 16.01
C ILE A 3 -12.23 -13.36 14.57
N VAL A 4 -11.33 -13.18 13.60
CA VAL A 4 -11.62 -13.48 12.17
C VAL A 4 -11.85 -14.97 11.97
N SER A 5 -11.00 -15.84 12.55
CA SER A 5 -11.17 -17.29 12.47
C SER A 5 -12.48 -17.73 13.12
N TRP A 6 -12.81 -17.17 14.28
CA TRP A 6 -14.06 -17.46 14.98
C TRP A 6 -15.29 -17.12 14.12
N PHE A 7 -15.30 -15.95 13.46
CA PHE A 7 -16.39 -15.59 12.54
C PHE A 7 -16.46 -16.48 11.30
N LYS A 8 -15.32 -16.94 10.77
CA LYS A 8 -15.27 -17.89 9.66
C LYS A 8 -15.92 -19.22 10.04
N ASP A 9 -15.60 -19.75 11.21
CA ASP A 9 -16.13 -21.02 11.69
C ASP A 9 -17.62 -20.90 12.05
N LEU A 10 -18.02 -19.76 12.62
CA LEU A 10 -19.43 -19.44 12.85
C LEU A 10 -20.21 -19.49 11.53
N ARG A 11 -19.70 -18.88 10.46
CA ARG A 11 -20.39 -18.84 9.16
C ARG A 11 -20.51 -20.21 8.46
N LYS A 12 -19.67 -21.18 8.85
CA LYS A 12 -19.78 -22.58 8.39
C LYS A 12 -20.79 -23.40 9.22
N SER A 13 -21.24 -22.86 10.36
CA SER A 13 -22.17 -23.52 11.28
C SER A 13 -23.64 -23.27 10.86
N ASP A 14 -24.58 -23.92 11.56
CA ASP A 14 -26.02 -23.89 11.25
C ASP A 14 -26.59 -22.45 11.10
N PRO A 15 -27.20 -22.08 9.95
CA PRO A 15 -27.70 -20.74 9.67
C PRO A 15 -28.63 -20.14 10.74
N ALA A 16 -29.41 -20.97 11.43
CA ALA A 16 -30.34 -20.52 12.48
C ALA A 16 -29.60 -20.06 13.76
N ALA A 17 -28.57 -20.80 14.17
CA ALA A 17 -27.71 -20.42 15.30
C ALA A 17 -26.88 -19.17 14.97
N VAL A 18 -26.41 -19.06 13.73
CA VAL A 18 -25.66 -17.90 13.24
C VAL A 18 -26.51 -16.63 13.29
N GLY A 19 -27.76 -16.67 12.82
CA GLY A 19 -28.64 -15.49 12.81
C GLY A 19 -28.89 -14.89 14.20
N THR A 20 -29.09 -15.75 15.21
CA THR A 20 -29.32 -15.32 16.60
C THR A 20 -28.07 -14.70 17.22
N LEU A 21 -26.90 -15.31 17.00
CA LEU A 21 -25.61 -14.77 17.45
C LEU A 21 -25.26 -13.46 16.74
N LEU A 22 -25.54 -13.35 15.44
CA LEU A 22 -25.29 -12.13 14.67
C LEU A 22 -26.11 -10.95 15.18
N ALA A 23 -27.35 -11.20 15.59
CA ALA A 23 -28.21 -10.18 16.19
C ALA A 23 -27.62 -9.65 17.51
N PHE A 24 -27.09 -10.54 18.35
CA PHE A 24 -26.37 -10.16 19.58
C PHE A 24 -25.09 -9.37 19.30
N LEU A 25 -24.41 -9.66 18.19
CA LEU A 25 -23.15 -9.01 17.79
C LEU A 25 -23.36 -7.73 16.97
N SER A 26 -24.60 -7.31 16.76
CA SER A 26 -24.92 -6.08 16.02
C SER A 26 -24.30 -4.84 16.67
N SER A 27 -24.29 -4.75 18.01
CA SER A 27 -23.59 -3.70 18.75
C SER A 27 -22.09 -3.75 18.48
N LEU A 28 -21.46 -4.92 18.61
CA LEU A 28 -20.02 -5.09 18.34
C LEU A 28 -19.66 -4.64 16.93
N LYS A 29 -20.48 -4.99 15.94
CA LYS A 29 -20.29 -4.56 14.56
C LYS A 29 -20.34 -3.04 14.40
N GLY A 30 -21.25 -2.37 15.11
CA GLY A 30 -21.31 -0.90 15.16
C GLY A 30 -19.99 -0.30 15.67
N TRP A 31 -19.49 -0.81 16.80
CA TRP A 31 -18.20 -0.39 17.35
C TRP A 31 -17.03 -0.63 16.39
N MET A 32 -17.01 -1.77 15.70
CA MET A 32 -15.98 -2.07 14.71
C MET A 32 -16.04 -1.12 13.50
N LEU A 33 -17.24 -0.76 13.04
CA LEU A 33 -17.41 0.22 11.97
C LEU A 33 -17.00 1.63 12.41
N ASP A 34 -17.26 2.00 13.66
CA ASP A 34 -16.83 3.29 14.22
C ASP A 34 -15.30 3.38 14.32
N LEU A 35 -14.63 2.28 14.70
CA LEU A 35 -13.16 2.18 14.67
C LEU A 35 -12.61 2.34 13.23
N LEU A 36 -13.28 1.76 12.24
CA LEU A 36 -12.88 1.88 10.83
C LEU A 36 -13.16 3.27 10.24
N ALA A 37 -14.02 4.07 10.87
CA ALA A 37 -14.25 5.46 10.45
C ALA A 37 -13.09 6.39 10.84
N CYS A 38 -12.26 6.01 11.80
CA CYS A 38 -11.04 6.73 12.18
C CYS A 38 -9.97 6.53 11.10
N SER A 39 -9.80 7.52 10.23
CA SER A 39 -8.76 7.50 9.18
C SER A 39 -7.39 7.98 9.67
N ASP A 40 -7.35 8.65 10.83
CA ASP A 40 -6.13 9.24 11.37
C ASP A 40 -5.39 8.21 12.26
N PRO A 41 -4.17 7.77 11.85
CA PRO A 41 -3.37 6.85 12.65
C PRO A 41 -2.95 7.41 14.00
N SER A 42 -3.00 8.73 14.21
CA SER A 42 -2.62 9.40 15.47
C SER A 42 -3.71 9.31 16.53
N PHE A 43 -4.95 9.10 16.10
CA PHE A 43 -6.13 8.97 16.97
C PHE A 43 -7.03 7.81 16.52
N PRO A 44 -6.52 6.56 16.58
CA PRO A 44 -7.28 5.38 16.17
C PRO A 44 -8.43 5.07 17.15
N THR A 45 -8.34 5.57 18.38
CA THR A 45 -9.40 5.48 19.40
C THR A 45 -9.62 6.87 20.00
N LYS A 46 -10.89 7.21 20.27
CA LYS A 46 -11.30 8.57 20.65
C LYS A 46 -10.83 8.98 22.06
N ASP A 47 -10.61 8.02 22.95
CA ASP A 47 -10.37 8.26 24.38
C ASP A 47 -8.94 7.92 24.83
N SER A 48 -8.04 7.53 23.91
CA SER A 48 -6.67 7.13 24.27
C SER A 48 -5.66 8.27 24.10
N PRO A 49 -4.77 8.52 25.08
CA PRO A 49 -3.72 9.54 24.97
C PRO A 49 -2.57 9.12 24.03
N LEU A 50 -2.46 7.84 23.69
CA LEU A 50 -1.48 7.30 22.76
C LEU A 50 -2.18 6.47 21.68
N PRO A 51 -1.77 6.57 20.40
CA PRO A 51 -2.42 5.82 19.33
C PRO A 51 -2.22 4.30 19.47
N TYR A 52 -1.00 3.85 19.79
CA TYR A 52 -0.66 2.44 20.01
C TYR A 52 0.23 2.31 21.25
N ALA A 53 -0.11 1.39 22.15
CA ALA A 53 0.61 1.20 23.41
C ALA A 53 2.06 0.70 23.17
N GLU A 54 2.25 -0.08 22.12
CA GLU A 54 3.54 -0.59 21.65
C GLU A 54 4.52 0.53 21.28
N LEU A 55 4.00 1.70 20.89
CA LEU A 55 4.79 2.86 20.50
C LEU A 55 5.16 3.78 21.67
N ALA A 56 4.65 3.53 22.89
CA ALA A 56 4.82 4.42 24.03
C ALA A 56 6.29 4.75 24.33
N ARG A 57 7.19 3.77 24.18
CA ARG A 57 8.64 3.97 24.40
C ARG A 57 9.25 4.91 23.36
N THR A 58 8.87 4.77 22.09
CA THR A 58 9.37 5.57 20.99
C THR A 58 8.80 6.99 21.03
N TYR A 59 7.53 7.16 21.38
CA TYR A 59 6.95 8.47 21.67
C TYR A 59 7.69 9.19 22.79
N ARG A 60 7.98 8.51 23.90
CA ARG A 60 8.77 9.10 25.00
C ARG A 60 10.15 9.55 24.53
N LYS A 61 10.82 8.74 23.71
CA LYS A 61 12.12 9.12 23.12
C LYS A 61 12.00 10.38 22.27
N MET A 62 11.04 10.44 21.34
CA MET A 62 10.79 11.61 20.49
C MET A 62 10.50 12.86 21.31
N ARG A 63 9.63 12.77 22.31
CA ARG A 63 9.28 13.89 23.21
C ARG A 63 10.49 14.40 23.99
N ASN A 64 11.35 13.50 24.47
CA ASN A 64 12.60 13.86 25.13
C ASN A 64 13.59 14.56 24.17
N GLU A 65 13.74 14.05 22.93
CA GLU A 65 14.58 14.68 21.92
C GLU A 65 14.07 16.08 21.55
N ALA A 66 12.75 16.25 21.45
CA ALA A 66 12.13 17.54 21.17
C ALA A 66 12.28 18.53 22.33
N ASN A 67 12.15 18.08 23.58
CA ASN A 67 12.48 18.86 24.78
C ASN A 67 13.94 19.31 24.79
N ASN A 68 14.88 18.40 24.53
CA ASN A 68 16.31 18.71 24.52
C ASN A 68 16.65 19.72 23.40
N LEU A 69 16.01 19.58 22.23
CA LEU A 69 16.16 20.52 21.14
C LEU A 69 15.59 21.89 21.52
N PHE A 70 14.40 21.95 22.10
CA PHE A 70 13.78 23.19 22.57
C PHE A 70 14.66 23.92 23.58
N GLN A 71 15.17 23.22 24.61
CA GLN A 71 16.10 23.79 25.60
C GLN A 71 17.41 24.29 24.97
N SER A 72 17.94 23.55 23.98
CA SER A 72 19.16 23.96 23.27
C SER A 72 18.94 25.24 22.47
N ILE A 73 17.77 25.42 21.86
CA ILE A 73 17.40 26.63 21.12
C ILE A 73 17.19 27.80 22.09
N GLU A 74 16.50 27.59 23.22
CA GLU A 74 16.26 28.63 24.23
C GLU A 74 17.56 29.16 24.84
N SER A 75 18.55 28.27 25.03
CA SER A 75 19.89 28.65 25.51
C SER A 75 20.71 29.46 24.49
N CYS A 76 20.35 29.39 23.20
CA CYS A 76 21.02 30.10 22.13
C CYS A 76 20.45 31.52 21.95
N ALA A 77 21.24 32.54 22.28
CA ALA A 77 20.80 33.94 22.22
C ALA A 77 20.32 34.37 20.82
N LEU A 78 20.85 33.76 19.76
CA LEU A 78 20.51 34.04 18.37
C LEU A 78 19.13 33.52 17.95
N LEU A 79 18.57 32.56 18.68
CA LEU A 79 17.30 31.90 18.35
C LEU A 79 16.20 32.20 19.38
N LYS A 80 16.46 33.07 20.37
CA LYS A 80 15.48 33.45 21.40
C LYS A 80 14.24 34.18 20.86
N GLU A 81 14.38 34.93 19.76
CA GLU A 81 13.22 35.57 19.10
C GLU A 81 12.25 34.52 18.53
N TYR A 82 12.77 33.34 18.17
CA TYR A 82 11.98 32.24 17.65
C TYR A 82 11.23 31.48 18.76
N THR A 83 11.85 31.28 19.94
CA THR A 83 11.24 30.57 21.08
C THR A 83 10.17 31.38 21.79
N SER A 84 10.27 32.71 21.78
CA SER A 84 9.32 33.61 22.46
C SER A 84 7.88 33.51 21.93
N ASN A 85 7.70 32.93 20.74
CA ASN A 85 6.40 32.73 20.07
C ASN A 85 5.90 31.28 20.09
N LEU A 86 6.65 30.35 20.69
CA LEU A 86 6.34 28.91 20.66
C LEU A 86 5.83 28.44 22.03
N ASN A 87 4.54 28.14 22.12
CA ASN A 87 4.00 27.37 23.24
C ASN A 87 4.29 25.89 22.99
N PHE A 88 5.38 25.35 23.56
CA PHE A 88 5.83 23.98 23.33
C PHE A 88 5.44 23.07 24.51
N GLU A 89 4.38 22.28 24.34
CA GLU A 89 3.98 21.23 25.28
C GLU A 89 4.51 19.87 24.82
N ALA A 90 5.65 19.46 25.38
CA ALA A 90 6.32 18.24 24.95
C ALA A 90 5.59 16.95 25.33
N ASP A 91 4.83 16.94 26.43
CA ASP A 91 4.21 15.74 26.95
C ASP A 91 3.06 15.21 26.10
N MET A 92 2.42 16.08 25.30
CA MET A 92 1.33 15.72 24.38
C MET A 92 1.72 15.83 22.90
N LEU A 93 3.02 15.99 22.61
CA LEU A 93 3.49 16.18 21.24
C LEU A 93 3.15 14.97 20.36
N SER A 94 2.46 15.24 19.24
CA SER A 94 2.22 14.26 18.18
C SER A 94 3.42 14.17 17.23
N VAL A 95 3.44 13.15 16.37
CA VAL A 95 4.52 12.98 15.39
C VAL A 95 4.53 14.13 14.37
N ASP A 96 3.35 14.55 13.93
CA ASP A 96 3.22 15.66 12.96
C ASP A 96 3.62 16.99 13.60
N ASP A 97 3.30 17.20 14.88
CA ASP A 97 3.76 18.40 15.61
C ASP A 97 5.28 18.45 15.76
N ALA A 98 5.93 17.31 16.02
CA ALA A 98 7.39 17.22 16.09
C ALA A 98 8.05 17.54 14.73
N ILE A 99 7.50 17.00 13.64
CA ILE A 99 7.98 17.28 12.28
C ILE A 99 7.72 18.76 11.94
N ASN A 100 6.57 19.31 12.29
CA ASN A 100 6.27 20.72 12.06
C ASN A 100 7.19 21.65 12.88
N PHE A 101 7.48 21.30 14.12
CA PHE A 101 8.41 22.02 14.99
C PHE A 101 9.80 22.13 14.35
N THR A 102 10.35 21.00 13.91
CA THR A 102 11.66 20.97 13.22
C THR A 102 11.64 21.65 11.85
N SER A 103 10.54 21.57 11.11
CA SER A 103 10.42 22.15 9.76
C SER A 103 10.33 23.68 9.81
N LYS A 104 9.69 24.23 10.84
CA LYS A 104 9.61 25.68 11.05
C LYS A 104 10.93 26.26 11.56
N LEU A 105 11.83 25.43 12.11
CA LEU A 105 13.15 25.85 12.58
C LEU A 105 14.08 26.07 11.39
N LEU A 106 14.05 27.29 10.85
CA LEU A 106 14.97 27.74 9.83
C LEU A 106 16.26 28.22 10.52
N LEU A 107 17.31 27.41 10.47
CA LEU A 107 18.61 27.87 10.96
C LEU A 107 19.17 28.91 9.98
N PRO A 108 19.80 29.99 10.46
CA PRO A 108 20.47 30.96 9.59
C PRO A 108 21.49 30.24 8.70
N SER A 109 21.31 30.30 7.38
CA SER A 109 22.28 29.81 6.41
C SER A 109 23.49 30.74 6.44
N GLU A 110 24.57 30.31 7.10
CA GLU A 110 25.93 30.90 7.10
C GLU A 110 25.99 32.34 6.57
N PRO A 111 25.91 33.36 7.45
CA PRO A 111 26.80 34.50 7.26
C PRO A 111 27.40 34.97 8.61
N ASP A 112 28.72 35.15 8.61
CA ASP A 112 29.49 35.91 9.60
C ASP A 112 29.38 35.52 11.09
N PHE A 113 29.48 34.22 11.41
CA PHE A 113 29.77 33.82 12.80
C PHE A 113 31.21 34.16 13.18
N SER A 114 31.37 35.12 14.10
CA SER A 114 32.65 35.66 14.55
C SER A 114 33.38 34.78 15.60
N LEU A 115 32.73 33.74 16.15
CA LEU A 115 33.33 32.81 17.11
C LEU A 115 33.10 31.32 16.75
N ASP A 116 34.14 30.51 16.94
CA ASP A 116 34.10 29.05 16.78
C ASP A 116 33.12 28.35 17.74
N SER A 117 32.85 28.96 18.91
CA SER A 117 31.88 28.44 19.89
C SER A 117 30.45 28.41 19.34
N ASP A 118 30.06 29.44 18.58
CA ASP A 118 28.69 29.57 18.08
C ASP A 118 28.42 28.56 16.95
N LYS A 119 29.45 28.29 16.14
CA LYS A 119 29.42 27.21 15.14
C LYS A 119 29.25 25.83 15.78
N ILE A 120 29.92 25.56 16.90
CA ILE A 120 29.77 24.29 17.64
C ILE A 120 28.34 24.14 18.17
N VAL A 121 27.77 25.20 18.75
CA VAL A 121 26.38 25.18 19.26
C VAL A 121 25.38 24.96 18.12
N LEU A 122 25.53 25.63 16.99
CA LEU A 122 24.66 25.45 15.82
C LEU A 122 24.75 24.04 15.24
N ASN A 123 25.95 23.48 15.15
CA ASN A 123 26.15 22.09 14.70
C ASN A 123 25.49 21.08 15.64
N ASN A 124 25.51 21.33 16.96
CA ASN A 124 24.82 20.48 17.93
C ASN A 124 23.29 20.58 17.80
N ILE A 125 22.76 21.80 17.57
CA ILE A 125 21.32 22.02 17.32
C ILE A 125 20.89 21.33 16.03
N GLU A 126 21.66 21.45 14.95
CA GLU A 126 21.36 20.78 13.68
C GLU A 126 21.42 19.25 13.85
N SER A 127 22.41 18.74 14.58
CA SER A 127 22.50 17.30 14.89
C SER A 127 21.29 16.81 15.70
N ALA A 128 20.86 17.57 16.71
CA ALA A 128 19.67 17.26 17.50
C ALA A 128 18.37 17.32 16.68
N LYS A 129 18.27 18.31 15.77
CA LYS A 129 17.17 18.43 14.79
C LYS A 129 17.10 17.21 13.88
N GLN A 130 18.24 16.77 13.32
CA GLN A 130 18.30 15.56 12.48
C GLN A 130 17.94 14.29 13.26
N GLY A 131 18.40 14.19 14.52
CA GLY A 131 18.00 13.11 15.42
C GLY A 131 16.49 13.03 15.63
N LEU A 132 15.86 14.16 15.97
CA LEU A 132 14.42 14.25 16.16
C LEU A 132 13.64 13.92 14.88
N LEU A 133 14.08 14.43 13.73
CA LEU A 133 13.48 14.13 12.42
C LEU A 133 13.56 12.63 12.10
N SER A 134 14.70 11.99 12.36
CA SER A 134 14.88 10.56 12.16
C SER A 134 13.93 9.74 13.05
N THR A 135 13.89 10.04 14.35
CA THR A 135 13.00 9.36 15.30
C THR A 135 11.52 9.59 14.93
N SER A 136 11.13 10.81 14.58
CA SER A 136 9.76 11.16 14.20
C SER A 136 9.34 10.49 12.89
N GLY A 137 10.23 10.45 11.89
CA GLY A 137 9.99 9.77 10.62
C GLY A 137 9.83 8.26 10.78
N TYR A 138 10.69 7.62 11.59
CA TYR A 138 10.54 6.22 11.96
C TYR A 138 9.21 5.95 12.67
N LEU A 139 8.86 6.78 13.66
CA LEU A 139 7.63 6.64 14.41
C LEU A 139 6.38 6.77 13.51
N LYS A 140 6.37 7.75 12.59
CA LYS A 140 5.31 7.94 11.60
C LYS A 140 5.12 6.70 10.72
N CYS A 141 6.22 6.12 10.25
CA CYS A 141 6.21 4.92 9.43
C CYS A 141 5.61 3.73 10.18
N VAL A 142 6.11 3.43 11.39
CA VAL A 142 5.62 2.29 12.18
C VAL A 142 4.16 2.47 12.61
N GLN A 143 3.78 3.69 13.01
CA GLN A 143 2.40 4.02 13.36
C GLN A 143 1.43 3.78 12.20
N ASN A 144 1.81 4.19 10.98
CA ASN A 144 1.00 3.94 9.79
C ASN A 144 0.88 2.44 9.49
N ASN A 145 1.98 1.68 9.60
CA ASN A 145 1.96 0.23 9.36
C ASN A 145 1.03 -0.47 10.36
N LEU A 146 1.16 -0.19 11.65
CA LEU A 146 0.28 -0.75 12.68
C LEU A 146 -1.19 -0.40 12.43
N HIS A 147 -1.47 0.84 12.03
CA HIS A 147 -2.84 1.24 11.73
C HIS A 147 -3.42 0.51 10.52
N VAL A 148 -2.64 0.32 9.45
CA VAL A 148 -3.06 -0.50 8.30
C VAL A 148 -3.37 -1.93 8.74
N THR A 149 -2.48 -2.56 9.52
CA THR A 149 -2.68 -3.92 10.01
C THR A 149 -3.94 -4.04 10.87
N VAL A 150 -4.10 -3.20 11.88
CA VAL A 150 -5.23 -3.27 12.81
C VAL A 150 -6.55 -2.98 12.10
N SER A 151 -6.61 -1.90 11.31
CA SER A 151 -7.82 -1.53 10.57
C SER A 151 -8.19 -2.60 9.53
N SER A 152 -7.20 -3.25 8.87
CA SER A 152 -7.50 -4.34 7.93
C SER A 152 -8.05 -5.59 8.63
N LEU A 153 -7.58 -5.92 9.84
CA LEU A 153 -8.08 -7.05 10.61
C LEU A 153 -9.49 -6.80 11.15
N VAL A 154 -9.78 -5.57 11.59
CA VAL A 154 -11.13 -5.14 11.98
C VAL A 154 -12.07 -5.20 10.77
N ALA A 155 -11.65 -4.65 9.62
CA ALA A 155 -12.40 -4.74 8.37
C ALA A 155 -12.63 -6.19 7.95
N SER A 156 -11.62 -7.05 8.08
CA SER A 156 -11.74 -8.48 7.80
C SER A 156 -12.83 -9.11 8.64
N ALA A 157 -12.84 -8.88 9.95
CA ALA A 157 -13.88 -9.42 10.83
C ALA A 157 -15.28 -8.92 10.43
N VAL A 158 -15.43 -7.63 10.09
CA VAL A 158 -16.71 -7.07 9.61
C VAL A 158 -17.22 -7.76 8.34
N VAL A 159 -16.33 -8.13 7.41
CA VAL A 159 -16.71 -8.90 6.20
C VAL A 159 -17.28 -10.27 6.57
N TRP A 160 -16.69 -10.95 7.56
CA TRP A 160 -17.14 -12.28 8.00
C TRP A 160 -18.39 -12.25 8.90
N MET A 161 -18.71 -11.10 9.52
CA MET A 161 -19.88 -10.90 10.38
C MET A 161 -21.24 -10.84 9.66
N ALA A 162 -21.32 -11.11 8.35
CA ALA A 162 -22.52 -11.04 7.50
C ALA A 162 -23.25 -9.67 7.49
N GLY A 163 -23.82 -9.30 6.34
CA GLY A 163 -24.53 -8.03 6.15
C GLY A 163 -23.61 -6.82 6.02
N LEU A 164 -22.93 -6.67 4.88
CA LEU A 164 -22.03 -5.55 4.63
C LEU A 164 -22.69 -4.17 4.85
N PRO A 165 -21.95 -3.16 5.31
CA PRO A 165 -22.50 -1.82 5.49
C PRO A 165 -23.00 -1.22 4.17
N SER A 166 -23.91 -0.24 4.27
CA SER A 166 -24.39 0.52 3.11
C SER A 166 -23.25 1.28 2.44
N LYS A 167 -22.29 1.81 3.20
CA LYS A 167 -21.04 2.41 2.70
C LYS A 167 -19.89 1.42 2.85
N LEU A 168 -19.31 0.97 1.75
CA LEU A 168 -18.26 -0.05 1.76
C LEU A 168 -16.84 0.52 1.94
N ASN A 169 -16.62 1.81 1.69
CA ASN A 169 -15.29 2.43 1.73
C ASN A 169 -14.54 2.24 3.06
N PRO A 170 -15.18 2.36 4.24
CA PRO A 170 -14.50 2.11 5.52
C PRO A 170 -13.97 0.67 5.67
N VAL A 171 -14.52 -0.29 4.91
CA VAL A 171 -14.06 -1.69 4.89
C VAL A 171 -13.06 -1.92 3.74
N ILE A 172 -13.34 -1.37 2.56
CA ILE A 172 -12.50 -1.52 1.37
C ILE A 172 -11.11 -0.90 1.56
N LEU A 173 -11.05 0.34 2.07
CA LEU A 173 -9.80 1.10 2.11
C LEU A 173 -8.75 0.43 3.00
N PRO A 174 -9.07 -0.02 4.24
CA PRO A 174 -8.10 -0.73 5.08
C PRO A 174 -7.66 -2.07 4.48
N LEU A 175 -8.58 -2.83 3.88
CA LEU A 175 -8.23 -4.10 3.22
C LEU A 175 -7.28 -3.88 2.03
N MET A 176 -7.60 -2.91 1.16
CA MET A 176 -6.74 -2.56 0.03
C MET A 176 -5.38 -2.01 0.46
N ALA A 177 -5.34 -1.21 1.54
CA ALA A 177 -4.09 -0.69 2.10
C ALA A 177 -3.19 -1.83 2.59
N ALA A 178 -3.75 -2.83 3.28
CA ALA A 178 -3.01 -4.01 3.72
C ALA A 178 -2.56 -4.88 2.53
N VAL A 179 -3.42 -5.12 1.55
CA VAL A 179 -3.02 -5.80 0.31
C VAL A 179 -1.84 -5.11 -0.37
N LYS A 180 -1.79 -3.78 -0.36
CA LYS A 180 -0.69 -3.03 -1.00
C LYS A 180 0.60 -2.98 -0.17
N ARG A 181 0.51 -2.91 1.17
CA ARG A 181 1.63 -2.44 2.02
C ARG A 181 1.99 -3.34 3.20
N GLU A 182 1.18 -4.34 3.51
CA GLU A 182 1.43 -5.23 4.65
C GLU A 182 2.70 -6.05 4.44
N GLN A 183 3.63 -5.94 5.39
CA GLN A 183 4.95 -6.56 5.30
C GLN A 183 4.88 -8.06 5.59
N GLU A 184 4.07 -8.42 6.59
CA GLU A 184 3.91 -9.79 7.05
C GLU A 184 2.96 -10.57 6.11
N GLU A 185 3.49 -11.58 5.43
CA GLU A 185 2.75 -12.36 4.44
C GLU A 185 1.48 -13.00 5.01
N ILE A 186 1.54 -13.51 6.24
CA ILE A 186 0.40 -14.14 6.91
C ILE A 186 -0.74 -13.13 7.13
N LEU A 187 -0.40 -11.89 7.49
CA LEU A 187 -1.39 -10.83 7.69
C LEU A 187 -1.93 -10.32 6.35
N GLN A 188 -1.07 -10.20 5.36
CA GLN A 188 -1.44 -9.83 3.99
C GLN A 188 -2.38 -10.86 3.36
N ASP A 189 -2.13 -12.16 3.56
CA ASP A 189 -3.02 -13.27 3.14
C ASP A 189 -4.43 -13.14 3.76
N LYS A 190 -4.53 -12.77 5.04
CA LYS A 190 -5.85 -12.57 5.68
C LYS A 190 -6.60 -11.39 5.11
N ALA A 191 -5.91 -10.29 4.83
CA ALA A 191 -6.53 -9.15 4.15
C ALA A 191 -6.98 -9.54 2.73
N ALA A 192 -6.17 -10.31 2.00
CA ALA A 192 -6.47 -10.79 0.67
C ALA A 192 -7.71 -11.73 0.63
N ASP A 193 -7.80 -12.71 1.53
CA ASP A 193 -8.98 -13.59 1.64
C ASP A 193 -10.24 -12.80 2.02
N ALA A 194 -10.13 -11.86 2.97
CA ALA A 194 -11.25 -10.99 3.32
C ALA A 194 -11.68 -10.07 2.16
N LEU A 195 -10.74 -9.56 1.36
CA LEU A 195 -11.04 -8.78 0.17
C LEU A 195 -11.74 -9.64 -0.90
N ALA A 196 -11.29 -10.87 -1.12
CA ALA A 196 -11.94 -11.80 -2.03
C ALA A 196 -13.38 -12.14 -1.56
N GLU A 197 -13.57 -12.32 -0.26
CA GLU A 197 -14.87 -12.56 0.35
C GLU A 197 -15.82 -11.35 0.20
N LEU A 198 -15.28 -10.13 0.35
CA LEU A 198 -16.01 -8.90 0.13
C LEU A 198 -16.47 -8.77 -1.33
N ILE A 199 -15.58 -9.04 -2.29
CA ILE A 199 -15.88 -9.03 -3.72
C ILE A 199 -16.98 -10.07 -4.03
N PHE A 200 -16.85 -11.28 -3.50
CA PHE A 200 -17.85 -12.34 -3.63
C PHE A 200 -19.23 -11.93 -3.10
N SER A 201 -19.26 -11.36 -1.90
CA SER A 201 -20.50 -10.88 -1.27
C SER A 201 -21.15 -9.68 -2.00
N CYS A 202 -20.39 -8.99 -2.87
CA CYS A 202 -20.89 -7.86 -3.65
C CYS A 202 -21.34 -8.23 -5.07
N VAL A 203 -21.28 -9.50 -5.46
CA VAL A 203 -21.73 -9.99 -6.77
C VAL A 203 -23.24 -9.79 -6.91
N GLY A 204 -23.64 -8.83 -7.74
CA GLY A 204 -25.05 -8.47 -7.97
C GLY A 204 -25.48 -7.13 -7.36
N ARG A 205 -24.64 -6.50 -6.53
CA ARG A 205 -24.89 -5.14 -6.02
C ARG A 205 -24.69 -4.11 -7.14
N LYS A 206 -25.67 -3.24 -7.38
CA LYS A 206 -25.57 -2.14 -8.36
C LYS A 206 -25.91 -0.78 -7.73
N PRO A 207 -25.01 0.22 -7.77
CA PRO A 207 -23.61 0.14 -8.19
C PRO A 207 -22.76 -0.68 -7.19
N GLY A 208 -21.81 -1.47 -7.71
CA GLY A 208 -20.94 -2.35 -6.93
C GLY A 208 -19.46 -1.95 -7.03
N PRO A 209 -18.62 -2.30 -6.04
CA PRO A 209 -17.19 -1.96 -6.06
C PRO A 209 -16.35 -2.90 -6.95
N ASN A 210 -16.92 -4.02 -7.39
CA ASN A 210 -16.19 -5.16 -7.96
C ASN A 210 -15.35 -4.80 -9.19
N ASP A 211 -15.90 -4.05 -10.15
CA ASP A 211 -15.14 -3.67 -11.36
C ASP A 211 -13.92 -2.82 -11.02
N LYS A 212 -14.08 -1.88 -10.08
CA LYS A 212 -13.00 -1.01 -9.62
C LYS A 212 -11.94 -1.78 -8.83
N LEU A 213 -12.36 -2.67 -7.94
CA LEU A 213 -11.45 -3.52 -7.16
C LEU A 213 -10.66 -4.47 -8.05
N THR A 214 -11.33 -5.12 -8.99
CA THR A 214 -10.70 -6.03 -9.96
C THR A 214 -9.64 -5.29 -10.79
N LYS A 215 -9.99 -4.12 -11.34
CA LYS A 215 -9.02 -3.29 -12.09
C LYS A 215 -7.82 -2.88 -11.22
N ASN A 216 -8.07 -2.51 -9.96
CA ASN A 216 -7.01 -2.13 -9.04
C ASN A 216 -6.06 -3.29 -8.74
N LEU A 217 -6.58 -4.50 -8.47
CA LEU A 217 -5.77 -5.70 -8.28
C LEU A 217 -4.92 -6.04 -9.52
N CYS A 218 -5.47 -5.90 -10.73
CA CYS A 218 -4.69 -6.04 -11.96
C CYS A 218 -3.53 -5.03 -12.00
N THR A 219 -3.78 -3.76 -11.67
CA THR A 219 -2.72 -2.73 -11.61
C THR A 219 -1.65 -3.07 -10.58
N LEU A 220 -2.03 -3.48 -9.37
CA LEU A 220 -1.09 -3.83 -8.29
C LEU A 220 -0.22 -5.05 -8.62
N THR A 221 -0.72 -5.98 -9.44
CA THR A 221 0.06 -7.14 -9.89
C THR A 221 1.22 -6.71 -10.81
N CYS A 222 1.05 -5.59 -11.49
CA CYS A 222 1.99 -5.06 -12.48
C CYS A 222 2.94 -3.98 -11.92
N THR A 223 2.89 -3.68 -10.62
CA THR A 223 3.74 -2.63 -10.01
C THR A 223 5.18 -3.05 -9.77
N ASP A 224 5.45 -4.35 -9.74
CA ASP A 224 6.80 -4.87 -9.51
C ASP A 224 7.64 -4.79 -10.79
N ALA A 225 8.56 -3.82 -10.84
CA ALA A 225 9.43 -3.62 -11.99
C ALA A 225 10.42 -4.77 -12.25
N SER A 226 10.59 -5.70 -11.29
CA SER A 226 11.44 -6.89 -11.49
C SER A 226 10.77 -7.98 -12.33
N GLU A 227 9.44 -8.13 -12.19
CA GLU A 227 8.64 -9.10 -12.94
C GLU A 227 7.92 -8.45 -14.14
N THR A 228 7.51 -7.18 -13.99
CA THR A 228 6.80 -6.39 -15.01
C THR A 228 7.67 -5.22 -15.48
N PRO A 229 8.54 -5.43 -16.48
CA PRO A 229 9.43 -4.39 -16.96
C PRO A 229 8.63 -3.24 -17.60
N GLN A 230 9.14 -2.02 -17.46
CA GLN A 230 8.48 -0.83 -18.00
C GLN A 230 8.86 -0.63 -19.47
N ALA A 231 7.88 -0.56 -20.37
CA ALA A 231 8.08 -0.46 -21.82
C ALA A 231 8.92 0.76 -22.22
N ALA A 232 8.79 1.88 -21.51
CA ALA A 232 9.61 3.07 -21.73
C ALA A 232 11.12 2.80 -21.52
N VAL A 233 11.47 1.91 -20.58
CA VAL A 233 12.85 1.50 -20.32
C VAL A 233 13.35 0.55 -21.40
N ILE A 234 12.50 -0.35 -21.89
CA ILE A 234 12.84 -1.28 -22.98
C ILE A 234 13.08 -0.53 -24.28
N ASN A 235 12.24 0.46 -24.61
CA ASN A 235 12.37 1.28 -25.83
C ASN A 235 13.61 2.19 -25.83
N SER A 236 14.21 2.44 -24.66
CA SER A 236 15.46 3.21 -24.53
C SER A 236 16.72 2.36 -24.80
N ILE A 237 16.60 1.03 -24.78
CA ILE A 237 17.69 0.09 -25.11
C ILE A 237 17.57 -0.24 -26.60
N GLN A 238 18.15 0.61 -27.44
CA GLN A 238 18.30 0.30 -28.86
C GLN A 238 19.26 -0.89 -29.04
N VAL A 239 18.75 -1.92 -29.72
CA VAL A 239 19.44 -2.87 -30.61
C VAL A 239 20.73 -3.49 -30.06
N ILE A 240 20.62 -4.70 -29.51
CA ILE A 240 21.66 -5.71 -29.69
C ILE A 240 21.00 -6.93 -30.31
N GLU A 241 21.34 -7.17 -31.58
CA GLU A 241 21.00 -8.35 -32.35
C GLU A 241 21.46 -9.63 -31.63
N ASP A 242 20.77 -10.73 -31.96
CA ASP A 242 21.16 -12.12 -31.76
C ASP A 242 20.77 -12.85 -30.44
N GLN A 243 19.63 -13.54 -30.55
CA GLN A 243 19.39 -14.93 -30.13
C GLN A 243 19.57 -15.35 -28.66
N ASN A 244 19.46 -14.47 -27.65
CA ASN A 244 19.43 -14.94 -26.24
C ASN A 244 18.53 -14.10 -25.29
N LEU A 245 17.33 -13.71 -25.73
CA LEU A 245 16.41 -12.83 -24.97
C LEU A 245 15.76 -13.45 -23.71
N LEU A 246 16.03 -14.72 -23.37
CA LEU A 246 15.47 -15.37 -22.17
C LEU A 246 16.44 -15.48 -20.98
N SER A 247 17.63 -14.88 -21.08
CA SER A 247 18.64 -14.93 -20.00
C SER A 247 18.85 -13.61 -19.24
N ILE A 248 18.07 -12.59 -19.56
CA ILE A 248 18.20 -11.23 -19.00
C ILE A 248 17.83 -11.16 -17.50
N GLY A 249 16.99 -12.07 -17.01
CA GLY A 249 16.55 -12.09 -15.60
C GLY A 249 17.63 -12.42 -14.55
N LYS A 250 18.78 -13.00 -14.94
CA LYS A 250 19.81 -13.45 -13.96
C LYS A 250 21.10 -12.62 -13.90
N ARG A 251 21.30 -11.63 -14.79
CA ARG A 251 22.58 -10.90 -14.87
C ARG A 251 22.67 -9.58 -14.11
N PHE A 252 21.59 -9.12 -13.48
CA PHE A 252 21.59 -7.82 -12.78
C PHE A 252 21.90 -7.84 -11.27
N SER A 253 22.27 -8.98 -10.66
CA SER A 253 22.49 -9.00 -9.19
C SER A 253 23.91 -8.66 -8.72
N ASN A 254 24.93 -8.58 -9.58
CA ASN A 254 26.32 -8.45 -9.10
C ASN A 254 27.09 -7.34 -9.83
N HIS A 255 26.83 -6.08 -9.49
CA HIS A 255 27.89 -5.07 -9.47
C HIS A 255 27.67 -4.12 -8.29
N LYS A 256 28.47 -4.35 -7.24
CA LYS A 256 28.56 -3.54 -6.03
C LYS A 256 29.45 -2.33 -6.35
N SER A 257 28.85 -1.17 -6.61
CA SER A 257 29.54 0.12 -6.51
C SER A 257 29.05 0.84 -5.26
N ARG A 258 30.02 1.15 -4.40
CA ARG A 258 29.89 1.72 -3.07
C ARG A 258 29.67 3.23 -3.21
N GLY A 259 28.47 3.72 -2.92
CA GLY A 259 28.19 5.16 -2.84
C GLY A 259 26.71 5.55 -2.91
N GLN A 260 26.11 5.77 -1.73
CA GLN A 260 25.07 6.78 -1.45
C GLN A 260 23.60 6.58 -1.94
N MET A 261 22.73 6.39 -0.93
CA MET A 261 21.31 6.80 -0.76
C MET A 261 20.15 6.05 -1.47
N THR A 262 19.76 4.93 -0.85
CA THR A 262 18.43 4.58 -0.26
C THR A 262 17.08 4.87 -0.96
N SER A 263 16.97 5.49 -2.13
CA SER A 263 15.65 5.69 -2.77
C SER A 263 15.24 4.53 -3.71
N GLY A 264 16.21 3.88 -4.36
CA GLY A 264 15.92 2.80 -5.32
C GLY A 264 15.58 1.44 -4.72
N GLY A 265 15.89 1.21 -3.44
CA GLY A 265 15.60 -0.05 -2.74
C GLY A 265 14.16 -0.13 -2.23
N GLU A 266 13.64 0.98 -1.71
CA GLU A 266 12.30 1.06 -1.11
C GLU A 266 11.20 0.85 -2.17
N SER A 267 11.30 1.49 -3.33
CA SER A 267 10.33 1.35 -4.43
C SER A 267 10.26 -0.07 -5.01
N LYS A 268 11.40 -0.78 -5.05
CA LYS A 268 11.44 -2.19 -5.47
C LYS A 268 10.76 -3.10 -4.45
N SER A 269 10.97 -2.84 -3.16
CA SER A 269 10.31 -3.60 -2.10
C SER A 269 8.80 -3.33 -2.03
N GLU A 270 8.34 -2.08 -2.21
CA GLU A 270 6.90 -1.76 -2.22
C GLU A 270 6.20 -2.39 -3.43
N GLY A 271 6.84 -2.40 -4.61
CA GLY A 271 6.32 -3.06 -5.81
C GLY A 271 6.13 -4.57 -5.62
N PHE A 272 7.13 -5.25 -5.04
CA PHE A 272 7.06 -6.67 -4.70
C PHE A 272 5.92 -6.98 -3.71
N ILE A 273 5.81 -6.20 -2.63
CA ILE A 273 4.80 -6.41 -1.60
C ILE A 273 3.39 -6.22 -2.18
N SER A 274 3.20 -5.17 -2.97
CA SER A 274 1.94 -4.88 -3.66
C SER A 274 1.52 -6.03 -4.59
N ARG A 275 2.47 -6.55 -5.39
CA ARG A 275 2.24 -7.69 -6.28
C ARG A 275 1.90 -8.95 -5.50
N ARG A 276 2.66 -9.29 -4.45
CA ARG A 276 2.39 -10.46 -3.59
C ARG A 276 0.97 -10.41 -3.03
N GLY A 277 0.54 -9.26 -2.52
CA GLY A 277 -0.81 -9.09 -1.98
C GLY A 277 -1.91 -9.25 -3.02
N SER A 278 -1.72 -8.70 -4.23
CA SER A 278 -2.70 -8.84 -5.30
C SER A 278 -2.76 -10.26 -5.86
N GLU A 279 -1.64 -10.95 -5.96
CA GLU A 279 -1.58 -12.38 -6.33
C GLU A 279 -2.32 -13.26 -5.33
N LEU A 280 -2.11 -13.04 -4.02
CA LEU A 280 -2.88 -13.71 -2.97
C LEU A 280 -4.38 -13.44 -3.09
N ALA A 281 -4.78 -12.20 -3.38
CA ALA A 281 -6.19 -11.85 -3.55
C ALA A 281 -6.79 -12.57 -4.77
N PHE A 282 -6.08 -12.62 -5.90
CA PHE A 282 -6.52 -13.36 -7.08
C PHE A 282 -6.62 -14.86 -6.83
N LYS A 283 -5.65 -15.45 -6.11
CA LYS A 283 -5.73 -16.84 -5.67
C LYS A 283 -7.03 -17.12 -4.91
N HIS A 284 -7.35 -16.31 -3.89
CA HIS A 284 -8.58 -16.46 -3.13
C HIS A 284 -9.85 -16.24 -3.97
N LEU A 285 -9.80 -15.34 -4.96
CA LEU A 285 -10.90 -15.14 -5.91
C LEU A 285 -11.10 -16.37 -6.80
N CYS A 286 -10.03 -16.94 -7.34
CA CYS A 286 -10.09 -18.16 -8.13
C CYS A 286 -10.64 -19.34 -7.31
N GLU A 287 -10.20 -19.50 -6.07
CA GLU A 287 -10.71 -20.54 -5.16
C GLU A 287 -12.20 -20.34 -4.83
N LYS A 288 -12.68 -19.10 -4.67
CA LYS A 288 -14.09 -18.81 -4.35
C LYS A 288 -15.04 -18.90 -5.54
N PHE A 289 -14.64 -18.40 -6.71
CA PHE A 289 -15.50 -18.34 -7.89
C PHE A 289 -15.38 -19.57 -8.80
N GLY A 290 -14.25 -20.27 -8.75
CA GLY A 290 -13.95 -21.41 -9.62
C GLY A 290 -14.19 -21.10 -11.08
N ALA A 291 -14.92 -21.97 -11.77
CA ALA A 291 -15.26 -21.83 -13.20
C ALA A 291 -16.08 -20.57 -13.52
N SER A 292 -16.80 -20.00 -12.55
CA SER A 292 -17.67 -18.83 -12.76
C SER A 292 -16.93 -17.48 -12.62
N LEU A 293 -15.61 -17.48 -12.42
CA LEU A 293 -14.81 -16.28 -12.16
C LEU A 293 -15.05 -15.18 -13.20
N PHE A 294 -14.92 -15.50 -14.49
CA PHE A 294 -15.08 -14.53 -15.56
C PHE A 294 -16.54 -14.11 -15.80
N GLU A 295 -17.50 -14.97 -15.45
CA GLU A 295 -18.93 -14.61 -15.52
C GLU A 295 -19.31 -13.62 -14.42
N LYS A 296 -18.78 -13.80 -13.21
CA LYS A 296 -19.07 -12.94 -12.05
C LYS A 296 -18.21 -11.68 -12.03
N LEU A 297 -17.01 -11.73 -12.60
CA LEU A 297 -16.07 -10.61 -12.72
C LEU A 297 -15.68 -10.38 -14.19
N PRO A 298 -16.61 -9.89 -15.03
CA PRO A 298 -16.35 -9.68 -16.46
C PRO A 298 -15.23 -8.67 -16.71
N LYS A 299 -15.00 -7.73 -15.78
CA LYS A 299 -13.91 -6.76 -15.87
C LYS A 299 -12.53 -7.40 -15.82
N LEU A 300 -12.40 -8.56 -15.15
CA LEU A 300 -11.14 -9.32 -15.16
C LEU A 300 -10.83 -9.78 -16.57
N TRP A 301 -11.82 -10.38 -17.25
CA TRP A 301 -11.69 -10.84 -18.62
C TRP A 301 -11.35 -9.69 -19.57
N ASP A 302 -12.01 -8.53 -19.41
CA ASP A 302 -11.69 -7.34 -20.17
C ASP A 302 -10.23 -6.94 -20.02
N CYS A 303 -9.70 -6.89 -18.79
CA CYS A 303 -8.29 -6.56 -18.55
C CYS A 303 -7.36 -7.55 -19.25
N LEU A 304 -7.65 -8.85 -19.20
CA LEU A 304 -6.81 -9.88 -19.84
C LEU A 304 -6.86 -9.82 -21.38
N THR A 305 -8.04 -9.55 -21.94
CA THR A 305 -8.30 -9.66 -23.38
C THR A 305 -8.26 -8.34 -24.13
N GLU A 306 -8.04 -7.21 -23.45
CA GLU A 306 -7.96 -5.87 -24.07
C GLU A 306 -7.00 -5.83 -25.27
N PHE A 307 -5.89 -6.57 -25.20
CA PHE A 307 -4.91 -6.69 -26.28
C PHE A 307 -5.28 -7.74 -27.33
N LEU A 308 -5.99 -8.81 -26.95
CA LEU A 308 -6.38 -9.92 -27.83
C LEU A 308 -7.61 -9.61 -28.69
N LYS A 309 -8.40 -8.59 -28.35
CA LYS A 309 -9.55 -8.18 -29.16
C LYS A 309 -9.06 -7.74 -30.55
N PRO A 310 -9.43 -8.45 -31.64
CA PRO A 310 -9.07 -8.03 -32.98
C PRO A 310 -9.69 -6.66 -33.24
N VAL A 311 -8.88 -5.72 -33.72
CA VAL A 311 -9.38 -4.43 -34.20
C VAL A 311 -10.37 -4.74 -35.32
N LYS A 312 -11.64 -4.34 -35.15
CA LYS A 312 -12.59 -4.36 -36.26
C LYS A 312 -12.15 -3.26 -37.21
N THR A 313 -11.28 -3.57 -38.15
CA THR A 313 -11.05 -2.71 -39.30
C THR A 313 -12.38 -2.65 -40.04
N GLY A 314 -12.98 -1.46 -40.12
CA GLY A 314 -14.15 -1.23 -40.96
C GLY A 314 -13.84 -1.68 -42.38
N ASP A 315 -14.86 -2.23 -43.04
CA ASP A 315 -14.84 -2.72 -44.41
C ASP A 315 -13.89 -1.91 -45.32
N ASP A 316 -12.74 -2.48 -45.71
CA ASP A 316 -12.41 -2.62 -47.12
C ASP A 316 -11.19 -3.53 -47.39
N LEU A 317 -11.33 -4.30 -48.48
CA LEU A 317 -10.30 -4.95 -49.30
C LEU A 317 -9.56 -6.21 -48.80
N MET A 318 -10.11 -7.35 -49.22
CA MET A 318 -9.49 -8.41 -50.03
C MET A 318 -8.01 -8.80 -49.80
N LYS A 319 -7.84 -10.09 -49.47
CA LYS A 319 -6.76 -11.02 -49.86
C LYS A 319 -5.32 -10.57 -49.59
N GLU A 320 -4.75 -11.09 -48.51
CA GLU A 320 -3.57 -11.97 -48.49
C GLU A 320 -3.28 -12.29 -47.02
N ASP A 321 -2.94 -13.55 -46.71
CA ASP A 321 -2.62 -14.04 -45.35
C ASP A 321 -1.58 -13.15 -44.64
N PRO A 322 -1.87 -12.62 -43.44
CA PRO A 322 -0.82 -12.08 -42.58
C PRO A 322 -1.17 -12.27 -41.09
N SER A 323 -1.44 -13.50 -40.65
CA SER A 323 -1.90 -13.77 -39.27
C SER A 323 -0.89 -13.36 -38.18
N ILE A 324 0.37 -13.09 -38.54
CA ILE A 324 1.42 -12.60 -37.62
C ILE A 324 1.79 -11.12 -37.90
N ALA A 325 1.75 -10.66 -39.15
CA ALA A 325 2.12 -9.29 -39.50
C ALA A 325 1.05 -8.24 -39.15
N GLN A 326 -0.24 -8.63 -39.11
CA GLN A 326 -1.31 -7.77 -38.60
C GLN A 326 -1.25 -7.59 -37.07
N LEU A 327 -0.78 -8.60 -36.34
CA LEU A 327 -0.53 -8.52 -34.88
C LEU A 327 0.62 -7.55 -34.55
N GLY A 328 1.68 -7.56 -35.37
CA GLY A 328 2.82 -6.64 -35.25
C GLY A 328 2.42 -5.18 -35.47
N ARG A 329 1.63 -4.87 -36.51
CA ARG A 329 1.14 -3.51 -36.76
C ARG A 329 0.09 -3.04 -35.74
N SER A 330 -0.73 -3.95 -35.20
CA SER A 330 -1.69 -3.62 -34.13
C SER A 330 -1.03 -3.28 -32.78
N CYS A 331 0.24 -3.62 -32.57
CA CYS A 331 1.00 -3.28 -31.36
C CYS A 331 1.60 -1.86 -31.41
N GLU A 332 1.62 -1.20 -32.58
CA GLU A 332 2.14 0.17 -32.70
C GLU A 332 1.17 1.21 -32.12
N ASP A 333 -0.14 0.97 -32.20
CA ASP A 333 -1.18 1.90 -31.73
C ASP A 333 -1.61 1.71 -30.25
N LYS A 334 -1.33 0.56 -29.64
CA LYS A 334 -1.66 0.27 -28.24
C LYS A 334 -0.41 0.43 -27.37
N GLU A 335 -0.55 1.14 -26.25
CA GLU A 335 0.55 1.41 -25.32
C GLU A 335 1.25 0.09 -24.93
N PRO A 336 2.54 -0.12 -25.29
CA PRO A 336 3.24 -1.40 -25.14
C PRO A 336 3.28 -1.90 -23.69
N GLN A 337 3.16 -0.99 -22.72
CA GLN A 337 3.05 -1.31 -21.30
C GLN A 337 1.84 -2.18 -20.98
N SER A 338 0.71 -1.95 -21.66
CA SER A 338 -0.51 -2.67 -21.33
C SER A 338 -0.50 -4.12 -21.84
N LEU A 339 0.28 -4.42 -22.89
CA LEU A 339 0.57 -5.81 -23.29
C LEU A 339 1.41 -6.53 -22.23
N ILE A 340 2.47 -5.88 -21.73
CA ILE A 340 3.33 -6.43 -20.67
C ILE A 340 2.50 -6.71 -19.41
N ASN A 341 1.64 -5.76 -19.03
CA ASN A 341 0.73 -5.91 -17.90
C ASN A 341 -0.21 -7.11 -18.09
N ASN A 342 -0.79 -7.30 -19.29
CA ASN A 342 -1.68 -8.42 -19.56
C ASN A 342 -0.95 -9.77 -19.43
N ILE A 343 0.25 -9.86 -19.99
CA ILE A 343 1.09 -11.06 -19.86
C ILE A 343 1.38 -11.34 -18.39
N GLN A 344 1.71 -10.32 -17.58
CA GLN A 344 1.94 -10.51 -16.15
C GLN A 344 0.71 -11.07 -15.43
N VAL A 345 -0.49 -10.51 -15.66
CA VAL A 345 -1.70 -10.97 -14.98
C VAL A 345 -2.08 -12.40 -15.41
N VAL A 346 -1.87 -12.76 -16.69
CA VAL A 346 -2.09 -14.12 -17.19
C VAL A 346 -1.06 -15.10 -16.60
N CYS A 347 0.23 -14.78 -16.70
CA CYS A 347 1.33 -15.69 -16.38
C CYS A 347 1.60 -15.81 -14.88
N GLY A 348 1.32 -14.78 -14.09
CA GLY A 348 1.50 -14.79 -12.64
C GLY A 348 0.29 -15.42 -11.92
N PRO A 349 -0.69 -14.62 -11.48
CA PRO A 349 -1.75 -15.09 -10.60
C PRO A 349 -2.72 -16.09 -11.24
N ILE A 350 -3.02 -15.94 -12.53
CA ILE A 350 -4.08 -16.74 -13.18
C ILE A 350 -3.56 -18.10 -13.66
N SER A 351 -2.35 -18.18 -14.21
CA SER A 351 -1.73 -19.45 -14.60
C SER A 351 -1.55 -20.39 -13.40
N TRP A 352 -1.10 -19.87 -12.25
CA TRP A 352 -0.96 -20.66 -11.02
C TRP A 352 -2.31 -21.15 -10.49
N ALA A 353 -3.36 -20.34 -10.60
CA ALA A 353 -4.70 -20.67 -10.12
C ALA A 353 -5.50 -21.63 -11.04
N ILE A 354 -5.20 -21.67 -12.35
CA ILE A 354 -5.88 -22.55 -13.32
C ILE A 354 -5.25 -23.96 -13.37
N GLN A 355 -3.99 -24.13 -12.96
CA GLN A 355 -3.28 -25.41 -13.01
C GLN A 355 -3.61 -26.38 -11.85
N LYS A 356 -4.49 -26.00 -10.93
CA LYS A 356 -4.96 -26.82 -9.80
C LYS A 356 -6.46 -27.04 -9.91
#